data_AF-K9TQ63-F1
#
_entry.id   AF-K9TQ63-F1
#
_cell.length_a   1.000
_cell.length_b   1.000
_cell.length_c   1.000
_cell.angle_alpha   90.00
_cell.angle_beta   90.00
_cell.angle_gamma   90.00
#
_symmetry.space_group_name_H-M   'P 1'
#
loop_
_entity.id
_entity.type
_entity.pdbx_description
1 polymer ?
#
loop_
_entity_poly.entity_id
_entity_poly.type
_entity_poly.pdbx_seq_one_letter_code
_entity_poly.pdbx_strand_id
1 'polypeptide(L)'
;MAIDNLCKYLATKYPQRFASWILRRIITSPVEVLKTELTLEPVRADSVIFLRTNREILHLEFQIKVPTDRPMLLRMLNYWVRLYWQYGLPVRQVIIWLQPTSNPAVFETEFVSENTRHRYEVIRIWEESPELLLQDPALLPLAVLAATQEPNQLLAQVAQELAKIEETELRQEIAACTQVLAGLRFNKDTIANFFREEIMQESVIYQDILQKGLNQGKKQEAIALIQGMLNRRFGSLEPNVQERLQSLTLTQLEELSLALFDFTEVTDLVTWLQSR
;
A
#
# COMPACT_ATOMS: atom_id res chain seq x y z
N MET A 1 23.70 -37.38 -1.18
CA MET A 1 22.40 -37.41 -1.89
C MET A 1 21.51 -38.57 -1.44
N ALA A 2 21.97 -39.83 -1.47
CA ALA A 2 21.15 -40.99 -1.06
C ALA A 2 20.71 -40.99 0.42
N ILE A 3 21.61 -40.63 1.34
CA ILE A 3 21.30 -40.57 2.78
C ILE A 3 20.29 -39.45 3.09
N ASP A 4 20.45 -38.28 2.48
CA ASP A 4 19.53 -37.13 2.61
C ASP A 4 18.11 -37.49 2.15
N ASN A 5 17.98 -38.19 1.01
CA ASN A 5 16.70 -38.66 0.50
C ASN A 5 16.05 -39.70 1.43
N LEU A 6 16.84 -40.59 2.05
CA LEU A 6 16.34 -41.57 3.01
C LEU A 6 15.83 -40.89 4.29
N CYS A 7 16.54 -39.88 4.79
CA CYS A 7 16.11 -39.08 5.95
C CYS A 7 14.81 -38.33 5.65
N LYS A 8 14.70 -37.69 4.48
CA LYS A 8 13.47 -37.03 4.03
C LYS A 8 12.29 -38.01 3.94
N TYR A 9 12.52 -39.20 3.36
CA TYR A 9 11.50 -40.25 3.29
C TYR A 9 10.99 -40.67 4.67
N LEU A 10 11.90 -40.90 5.63
CA LEU A 10 11.51 -41.28 6.99
C LEU A 10 10.71 -40.19 7.71
N ALA A 11 11.11 -38.92 7.54
CA ALA A 11 10.41 -37.78 8.11
C ALA A 11 9.00 -37.62 7.53
N THR A 12 8.83 -37.76 6.21
CA THR A 12 7.53 -37.69 5.54
C THR A 12 6.63 -38.88 5.86
N LYS A 13 7.19 -40.10 6.02
CA LYS A 13 6.42 -41.31 6.32
C LYS A 13 5.97 -41.41 7.78
N TYR A 14 6.76 -40.87 8.72
CA TYR A 14 6.51 -40.96 10.16
C TYR A 14 6.52 -39.58 10.85
N PRO A 15 5.76 -38.59 10.38
CA PRO A 15 5.89 -37.19 10.81
C PRO A 15 5.60 -36.99 12.30
N GLN A 16 4.61 -37.69 12.86
CA GLN A 16 4.26 -37.61 14.28
C GLN A 16 5.38 -38.12 15.21
N ARG A 17 6.11 -39.16 14.79
CA ARG A 17 7.25 -39.70 15.56
C ARG A 17 8.41 -38.71 15.57
N PHE A 18 8.72 -38.12 14.41
CA PHE A 18 9.75 -37.07 14.29
C PHE A 18 9.38 -35.83 15.09
N ALA A 19 8.14 -35.35 14.98
CA ALA A 19 7.65 -34.21 15.75
C ALA A 19 7.75 -34.45 17.27
N SER A 20 7.34 -35.63 17.73
CA SER A 20 7.40 -35.97 19.16
C SER A 20 8.83 -36.04 19.69
N TRP A 21 9.74 -36.59 18.89
CA TRP A 21 11.16 -36.67 19.22
C TRP A 21 11.81 -35.28 19.31
N ILE A 22 11.64 -34.42 18.29
CA ILE A 22 12.29 -33.11 18.22
C ILE A 22 11.74 -32.15 19.28
N LEU A 23 10.41 -32.15 19.47
CA LEU A 23 9.74 -31.29 20.45
C LEU A 23 9.82 -31.84 21.88
N ARG A 24 10.43 -33.01 22.08
CA ARG A 24 10.58 -33.70 23.37
C ARG A 24 9.26 -33.88 24.13
N ARG A 25 8.15 -34.12 23.41
CA ARG A 25 6.82 -34.37 23.97
C ARG A 25 5.98 -35.25 23.05
N ILE A 26 5.06 -36.05 23.59
CA ILE A 26 4.17 -36.88 22.77
C ILE A 26 3.15 -35.98 22.07
N ILE A 27 3.16 -35.99 20.73
CA ILE A 27 2.14 -35.34 19.91
C ILE A 27 1.04 -36.37 19.63
N THR A 28 -0.18 -36.14 20.13
CA THR A 28 -1.32 -37.04 19.94
C THR A 28 -2.24 -36.60 18.80
N SER A 29 -2.17 -35.33 18.40
CA SER A 29 -2.91 -34.79 17.26
C SER A 29 -2.30 -35.24 15.92
N PRO A 30 -3.09 -35.34 14.84
CA PRO A 30 -2.58 -35.58 13.50
C PRO A 30 -1.52 -34.53 13.11
N VAL A 31 -0.41 -34.99 12.51
CA VAL A 31 0.64 -34.11 11.99
C VAL A 31 0.58 -34.14 10.47
N GLU A 32 0.28 -32.98 9.87
CA GLU A 32 0.28 -32.80 8.43
C GLU A 32 1.71 -32.55 7.92
N VAL A 33 2.06 -33.19 6.80
CA VAL A 33 3.28 -32.84 6.07
C VAL A 33 2.92 -31.74 5.07
N LEU A 34 3.39 -30.53 5.34
CA LEU A 34 3.17 -29.39 4.44
C LEU A 34 3.97 -29.54 3.14
N LYS A 35 3.50 -28.89 2.08
CA LYS A 35 4.23 -28.81 0.81
C LYS A 35 5.61 -28.21 1.05
N THR A 36 6.63 -28.77 0.40
CA THR A 36 8.02 -28.30 0.51
C THR A 36 8.27 -27.00 -0.24
N GLU A 37 7.45 -26.71 -1.25
CA GLU A 37 7.51 -25.46 -1.99
C GLU A 37 6.70 -24.39 -1.26
N LEU A 38 7.41 -23.40 -0.71
CA LEU A 38 6.81 -22.18 -0.21
C LEU A 38 6.65 -21.23 -1.39
N THR A 39 5.44 -21.10 -1.91
CA THR A 39 5.15 -20.18 -3.01
C THR A 39 5.33 -18.74 -2.51
N LEU A 40 6.42 -18.10 -2.95
CA LEU A 40 6.62 -16.68 -2.73
C LEU A 40 5.83 -15.92 -3.78
N GLU A 41 4.54 -15.68 -3.53
CA GLU A 41 3.80 -14.72 -4.35
C GLU A 41 4.59 -13.38 -4.38
N PRO A 42 4.67 -12.72 -5.55
CA PRO A 42 5.26 -11.40 -5.62
C PRO A 42 4.44 -10.48 -4.72
N VAL A 43 5.09 -9.87 -3.72
CA VAL A 43 4.47 -8.82 -2.93
C VAL A 43 4.37 -7.60 -3.85
N ARG A 44 3.20 -7.42 -4.47
CA ARG A 44 2.87 -6.18 -5.18
C ARG A 44 2.53 -5.16 -4.11
N ALA A 45 3.47 -4.27 -3.83
CA ALA A 45 3.18 -3.09 -3.04
C ALA A 45 3.24 -1.88 -3.95
N ASP A 46 2.18 -1.09 -3.94
CA ASP A 46 2.02 0.06 -4.81
C ASP A 46 2.96 1.23 -4.43
N SER A 47 3.78 1.09 -3.37
CA SER A 47 4.63 2.19 -2.84
C SER A 47 5.83 1.69 -2.01
N VAL A 48 6.55 0.67 -2.49
CA VAL A 48 7.81 0.22 -1.85
C VAL A 48 9.00 0.65 -2.69
N ILE A 49 9.99 1.26 -2.03
CA ILE A 49 11.20 1.77 -2.68
C ILE A 49 12.42 1.07 -2.08
N PHE A 50 13.30 0.57 -2.94
CA PHE A 50 14.58 -0.01 -2.56
C PHE A 50 15.72 0.82 -3.15
N LEU A 51 16.49 1.46 -2.28
CA LEU A 51 17.67 2.24 -2.66
C LEU A 51 18.90 1.41 -2.32
N ARG A 52 19.73 1.09 -3.31
CA ARG A 52 20.97 0.36 -3.09
C ARG A 52 22.14 1.32 -3.05
N THR A 53 22.91 1.28 -1.97
CA THR A 53 24.23 1.90 -1.90
C THR A 53 25.32 0.85 -2.11
N ASN A 54 26.58 1.28 -2.10
CA ASN A 54 27.71 0.34 -2.16
C ASN A 54 27.80 -0.57 -0.93
N ARG A 55 27.11 -0.25 0.17
CA ARG A 55 27.29 -0.91 1.47
C ARG A 55 26.01 -1.54 2.03
N GLU A 56 24.85 -1.04 1.64
CA GLU A 56 23.56 -1.49 2.20
C GLU A 56 22.40 -1.23 1.24
N ILE A 57 21.25 -1.81 1.56
CA ILE A 57 19.96 -1.53 0.93
C ILE A 57 19.12 -0.75 1.92
N LEU A 58 18.60 0.39 1.49
CA LEU A 58 17.59 1.15 2.21
C LEU A 58 16.22 0.82 1.62
N HIS A 59 15.38 0.20 2.44
CA HIS A 59 13.98 -0.08 2.13
C HIS A 59 13.11 1.02 2.74
N LEU A 60 12.43 1.80 1.89
CA LEU A 60 11.52 2.85 2.31
C LEU A 60 10.08 2.47 1.98
N GLU A 61 9.20 2.68 2.94
CA GLU A 61 7.77 2.44 2.78
C GLU A 61 6.94 3.61 3.31
N PHE A 62 6.19 4.26 2.42
CA PHE A 62 5.32 5.38 2.78
C PHE A 62 3.90 4.88 3.05
N GLN A 63 3.32 5.30 4.17
CA GLN A 63 1.97 4.89 4.55
C GLN A 63 1.12 6.07 5.06
N ILE A 64 -0.12 6.14 4.59
CA ILE A 64 -1.12 7.11 5.08
C ILE A 64 -2.03 6.46 6.13
N LYS A 65 -2.37 5.17 5.96
CA LYS A 65 -3.28 4.43 6.85
C LYS A 65 -2.69 3.07 7.19
N VAL A 66 -3.03 2.57 8.38
CA VAL A 66 -2.63 1.23 8.81
C VAL A 66 -3.39 0.20 7.96
N PRO A 67 -2.69 -0.72 7.28
CA PRO A 67 -3.35 -1.77 6.49
C PRO A 67 -4.19 -2.70 7.37
N THR A 68 -5.34 -3.13 6.87
CA THR A 68 -6.25 -4.06 7.58
C THR A 68 -5.88 -5.52 7.42
N ASP A 69 -5.28 -5.90 6.29
CA ASP A 69 -5.22 -7.31 5.89
C ASP A 69 -3.86 -7.98 6.21
N ARG A 70 -2.78 -7.19 6.20
CA ARG A 70 -1.41 -7.68 6.44
C ARG A 70 -0.67 -6.72 7.39
N PRO A 71 -0.35 -7.15 8.63
CA PRO A 71 0.38 -6.31 9.57
C PRO A 71 1.74 -5.86 9.02
N MET A 72 2.09 -4.61 9.30
CA MET A 72 3.35 -4.01 8.83
C MET A 72 4.57 -4.76 9.38
N LEU A 73 4.52 -5.19 10.64
CA LEU A 73 5.58 -5.95 11.29
C LEU A 73 6.07 -7.16 10.47
N LEU A 74 5.13 -8.04 10.07
CA LEU A 74 5.46 -9.24 9.32
C LEU A 74 5.84 -8.93 7.86
N ARG A 75 5.23 -7.89 7.27
CA ARG A 75 5.56 -7.39 5.93
C ARG A 75 7.00 -6.88 5.86
N MET A 76 7.45 -6.11 6.85
CA MET A 76 8.83 -5.62 6.93
C MET A 76 9.83 -6.76 7.03
N LEU A 77 9.57 -7.74 7.91
CA LEU A 77 10.39 -8.96 8.00
C LEU A 77 10.44 -9.72 6.67
N ASN A 78 9.30 -9.91 6.01
CA ASN A 78 9.23 -10.61 4.72
C ASN A 78 10.08 -9.90 3.65
N TYR A 79 10.01 -8.57 3.56
CA TYR A 79 10.89 -7.81 2.66
C TYR A 79 12.36 -7.96 3.02
N TRP A 80 12.69 -7.90 4.30
CA TRP A 80 14.07 -8.05 4.75
C TRP A 80 14.66 -9.38 4.30
N VAL A 81 13.94 -10.50 4.54
CA VAL A 81 14.39 -11.84 4.15
C VAL A 81 14.60 -11.91 2.64
N ARG A 82 13.67 -11.38 1.84
CA ARG A 82 13.76 -11.39 0.37
C ARG A 82 14.94 -10.57 -0.14
N LEU A 83 15.12 -9.36 0.37
CA LEU A 83 16.22 -8.48 -0.03
C LEU A 83 17.57 -9.07 0.37
N TYR A 84 17.69 -9.55 1.61
CA TYR A 84 18.92 -10.14 2.10
C TYR A 84 19.27 -11.41 1.33
N TRP A 85 18.29 -12.28 1.06
CA TRP A 85 18.48 -13.50 0.28
C TRP A 85 18.94 -13.21 -1.15
N GLN A 86 18.36 -12.18 -1.78
CA GLN A 86 18.67 -11.84 -3.17
C GLN A 86 20.02 -11.12 -3.33
N TYR A 87 20.38 -10.25 -2.40
CA TYR A 87 21.52 -9.33 -2.58
C TYR A 87 22.68 -9.56 -1.61
N GLY A 88 22.48 -10.26 -0.49
CA GLY A 88 23.50 -10.51 0.52
C GLY A 88 24.05 -9.26 1.21
N LEU A 89 23.36 -8.11 1.09
CA LEU A 89 23.74 -6.84 1.69
C LEU A 89 22.95 -6.58 2.97
N PRO A 90 23.53 -5.86 3.96
CA PRO A 90 22.76 -5.28 5.06
C PRO A 90 21.55 -4.52 4.53
N VAL A 91 20.40 -4.66 5.21
CA VAL A 91 19.16 -3.99 4.83
C VAL A 91 18.70 -3.14 6.00
N ARG A 92 18.68 -1.83 5.80
CA ARG A 92 18.05 -0.85 6.68
C ARG A 92 16.63 -0.61 6.18
N GLN A 93 15.64 -0.68 7.06
CA GLN A 93 14.25 -0.52 6.65
C GLN A 93 13.57 0.56 7.47
N VAL A 94 12.83 1.42 6.79
CA VAL A 94 12.16 2.59 7.37
C VAL A 94 10.72 2.66 6.85
N ILE A 95 9.77 2.71 7.76
CA ILE A 95 8.38 3.08 7.46
C ILE A 95 8.22 4.56 7.75
N ILE A 96 7.65 5.31 6.81
CA ILE A 96 7.37 6.73 6.94
C ILE A 96 5.85 6.91 6.94
N TRP A 97 5.29 7.25 8.10
CA TRP A 97 3.87 7.58 8.24
C TRP A 97 3.64 9.04 7.87
N LEU A 98 2.68 9.28 6.98
CA LEU A 98 2.41 10.60 6.42
C LEU A 98 1.22 11.33 7.08
N GLN A 99 0.37 10.63 7.82
CA GLN A 99 -0.82 11.21 8.44
C GLN A 99 -0.91 10.90 9.94
N PRO A 100 -1.14 11.92 10.80
CA PRO A 100 -1.31 11.72 12.23
C PRO A 100 -2.44 10.75 12.55
N THR A 101 -2.19 9.84 13.51
CA THR A 101 -3.19 8.88 13.97
C THR A 101 -2.91 8.46 15.40
N SER A 102 -3.95 8.03 16.11
CA SER A 102 -3.86 7.43 17.45
C SER A 102 -3.69 5.91 17.41
N ASN A 103 -3.64 5.29 16.22
CA ASN A 103 -3.51 3.84 16.10
C ASN A 103 -2.12 3.39 16.61
N PRO A 104 -2.03 2.46 17.60
CA PRO A 104 -0.77 2.03 18.17
C PRO A 104 0.19 1.39 17.16
N ALA A 105 -0.31 0.86 16.04
CA ALA A 105 0.51 0.23 15.00
C ALA A 105 1.56 1.18 14.39
N VAL A 106 1.34 2.51 14.44
CA VAL A 106 2.33 3.49 13.94
C VAL A 106 3.52 3.70 14.90
N PHE A 107 3.53 3.02 16.05
CA PHE A 107 4.62 3.03 17.02
C PHE A 107 5.39 1.69 17.04
N GLU A 108 4.90 0.67 16.34
CA GLU A 108 5.54 -0.64 16.31
C GLU A 108 6.82 -0.62 15.48
N THR A 109 7.92 -1.07 16.09
CA THR A 109 9.27 -1.07 15.49
C THR A 109 9.93 -2.45 15.50
N GLU A 110 9.28 -3.45 16.11
CA GLU A 110 9.85 -4.79 16.28
C GLU A 110 8.77 -5.88 16.12
N PHE A 111 8.97 -6.77 15.15
CA PHE A 111 8.25 -8.04 15.10
C PHE A 111 8.90 -9.03 16.07
N VAL A 112 8.09 -9.66 16.93
CA VAL A 112 8.53 -10.70 17.86
C VAL A 112 7.62 -11.93 17.76
N SER A 113 8.20 -13.08 17.44
CA SER A 113 7.51 -14.38 17.47
C SER A 113 8.48 -15.47 17.91
N GLU A 114 8.31 -15.95 19.14
CA GLU A 114 9.20 -16.91 19.80
C GLU A 114 10.69 -16.51 19.69
N ASN A 115 11.46 -17.23 18.86
CA ASN A 115 12.89 -16.99 18.63
C ASN A 115 13.18 -16.02 17.48
N THR A 116 12.16 -15.62 16.71
CA THR A 116 12.29 -14.68 15.59
C THR A 116 12.04 -13.27 16.08
N ARG A 117 13.02 -12.40 15.88
CA ARG A 117 12.93 -10.97 16.16
C ARG A 117 13.42 -10.19 14.97
N HIS A 118 12.70 -9.14 14.60
CA HIS A 118 13.08 -8.29 13.48
C HIS A 118 12.73 -6.84 13.77
N ARG A 119 13.71 -5.94 13.66
CA ARG A 119 13.56 -4.51 13.93
C ARG A 119 13.62 -3.71 12.65
N TYR A 120 12.86 -2.63 12.63
CA TYR A 120 12.92 -1.60 11.59
C TYR A 120 12.67 -0.23 12.22
N GLU A 121 12.94 0.82 11.46
CA GLU A 121 12.76 2.20 11.89
C GLU A 121 11.39 2.72 11.47
N VAL A 122 10.84 3.60 12.30
CA VAL A 122 9.60 4.29 12.02
C VAL A 122 9.82 5.78 12.13
N ILE A 123 9.48 6.49 11.06
CA ILE A 123 9.40 7.94 11.01
C ILE A 123 7.93 8.32 10.96
N ARG A 124 7.50 9.18 11.87
CA ARG A 124 6.17 9.78 11.85
C ARG A 124 6.37 11.23 11.44
N ILE A 125 6.07 11.57 10.20
CA ILE A 125 6.52 12.86 9.63
C ILE A 125 6.03 14.05 10.44
N TRP A 126 4.86 13.96 11.07
CA TRP A 126 4.28 15.01 11.93
C TRP A 126 4.99 15.21 13.28
N GLU A 127 5.96 14.37 13.61
CA GLU A 127 6.86 14.52 14.76
C GLU A 127 8.26 15.00 14.33
N GLU A 128 8.56 14.97 13.03
CA GLU A 128 9.86 15.35 12.49
C GLU A 128 9.99 16.86 12.34
N SER A 129 11.21 17.34 12.56
CA SER A 129 11.58 18.75 12.42
C SER A 129 11.62 19.16 10.94
N PRO A 130 10.99 20.28 10.52
CA PRO A 130 10.91 20.66 9.10
C PRO A 130 12.23 21.15 8.51
N GLU A 131 13.24 21.48 9.31
CA GLU A 131 14.43 22.23 8.89
C GLU A 131 15.25 21.51 7.82
N LEU A 132 15.42 20.18 7.93
CA LEU A 132 16.13 19.41 6.91
C LEU A 132 15.30 19.26 5.62
N LEU A 133 13.98 19.18 5.75
CA LEU A 133 13.08 19.04 4.60
C LEU A 133 12.96 20.36 3.82
N LEU A 134 13.05 21.50 4.50
CA LEU A 134 13.02 22.83 3.91
C LEU A 134 14.31 23.19 3.15
N GLN A 135 15.43 22.50 3.42
CA GLN A 135 16.72 22.79 2.80
C GLN A 135 16.88 22.14 1.42
N ASP A 136 16.05 21.16 1.07
CA ASP A 136 16.15 20.41 -0.18
C ASP A 136 14.84 20.52 -0.98
N PRO A 137 14.88 21.08 -2.21
CA PRO A 137 13.73 21.17 -3.10
C PRO A 137 12.94 19.86 -3.25
N ALA A 138 13.63 18.71 -3.30
CA ALA A 138 12.99 17.41 -3.48
C ALA A 138 12.24 16.94 -2.22
N LEU A 139 12.55 17.50 -1.05
CA LEU A 139 11.94 17.16 0.24
C LEU A 139 10.86 18.15 0.70
N LEU A 140 10.74 19.30 0.04
CA LEU A 140 9.67 20.30 0.28
C LEU A 140 8.26 19.70 0.34
N PRO A 141 7.88 18.73 -0.53
CA PRO A 141 6.55 18.13 -0.45
C PRO A 141 6.27 17.44 0.89
N LEU A 142 7.29 16.87 1.55
CA LEU A 142 7.14 16.23 2.86
C LEU A 142 7.12 17.26 3.99
N ALA A 143 7.79 18.41 3.82
CA ALA A 143 7.87 19.46 4.83
C ALA A 143 6.50 19.98 5.28
N VAL A 144 5.49 20.01 4.39
CA VAL A 144 4.13 20.47 4.75
C VAL A 144 3.46 19.59 5.83
N LEU A 145 3.93 18.35 5.98
CA LEU A 145 3.43 17.39 6.94
C LEU A 145 4.24 17.35 8.25
N ALA A 146 5.35 18.08 8.31
CA ALA A 146 6.27 18.08 9.45
C ALA A 146 5.66 18.68 10.73
N ALA A 147 6.34 18.45 11.85
CA ALA A 147 5.97 19.01 13.14
C ALA A 147 5.95 20.54 13.11
N THR A 148 4.84 21.15 13.53
CA THR A 148 4.73 22.60 13.68
C THR A 148 3.51 22.97 14.52
N GLN A 149 3.62 24.09 15.24
CA GLN A 149 2.51 24.74 15.94
C GLN A 149 1.77 25.76 15.07
N GLU A 150 2.38 26.18 13.94
CA GLU A 150 1.83 27.19 13.02
C GLU A 150 1.77 26.63 11.59
N PRO A 151 0.78 25.76 11.28
CA PRO A 151 0.72 25.04 10.01
C PRO A 151 0.69 25.94 8.77
N ASN A 152 -0.05 27.05 8.82
CA ASN A 152 -0.15 27.98 7.70
C ASN A 152 1.16 28.74 7.46
N GLN A 153 1.94 29.01 8.51
CA GLN A 153 3.25 29.64 8.36
C GLN A 153 4.26 28.66 7.75
N LEU A 154 4.24 27.40 8.17
CA LEU A 154 5.07 26.37 7.54
C LEU A 154 4.71 26.18 6.07
N LEU A 155 3.42 26.16 5.73
CA LEU A 155 2.96 26.09 4.33
C LEU A 155 3.46 27.29 3.51
N ALA A 156 3.43 28.49 4.09
CA ALA A 156 3.96 29.70 3.47
C ALA A 156 5.48 29.61 3.25
N GLN A 157 6.23 29.08 4.22
CA GLN A 157 7.69 28.85 4.09
C GLN A 157 7.98 27.86 2.96
N VAL A 158 7.26 26.74 2.88
CA VAL A 158 7.40 25.78 1.78
C VAL A 158 7.14 26.45 0.43
N ALA A 159 6.09 27.26 0.31
CA ALA A 159 5.80 28.00 -0.92
C ALA A 159 6.93 29.00 -1.28
N GLN A 160 7.54 29.64 -0.28
CA GLN A 160 8.69 30.54 -0.49
C GLN A 160 9.92 29.77 -0.98
N GLU A 161 10.27 28.64 -0.38
CA GLU A 161 11.39 27.81 -0.83
C GLU A 161 11.14 27.25 -2.24
N LEU A 162 9.91 26.85 -2.54
CA LEU A 162 9.52 26.37 -3.86
C LEU A 162 9.67 27.45 -4.93
N ALA A 163 9.33 28.70 -4.62
CA ALA A 163 9.48 29.83 -5.54
C ALA A 163 10.95 30.13 -5.89
N LYS A 164 11.92 29.69 -5.07
CA LYS A 164 13.35 29.85 -5.33
C LYS A 164 13.91 28.84 -6.34
N ILE A 165 13.15 27.80 -6.68
CA ILE A 165 13.57 26.82 -7.69
C ILE A 165 13.58 27.50 -9.07
N GLU A 166 14.78 27.63 -9.67
CA GLU A 166 14.96 28.31 -10.96
C GLU A 166 14.43 27.48 -12.13
N GLU A 167 14.64 26.17 -12.10
CA GLU A 167 14.20 25.25 -13.14
C GLU A 167 12.67 25.12 -13.12
N THR A 168 12.02 25.56 -14.20
CA THR A 168 10.57 25.67 -14.25
C THR A 168 9.89 24.30 -14.19
N GLU A 169 10.38 23.32 -14.94
CA GLU A 169 9.81 21.96 -14.94
C GLU A 169 9.90 21.31 -13.56
N LEU A 170 11.08 21.32 -12.95
CA LEU A 170 11.30 20.82 -11.58
C LEU A 170 10.40 21.54 -10.57
N ARG A 171 10.29 22.87 -10.65
CA ARG A 171 9.42 23.65 -9.76
C ARG A 171 7.95 23.24 -9.89
N GLN A 172 7.47 23.03 -11.11
CA GLN A 172 6.09 22.58 -11.37
C GLN A 172 5.84 21.17 -10.84
N GLU A 173 6.82 20.27 -11.00
CA GLU A 173 6.77 18.91 -10.47
C GLU A 173 6.68 18.89 -8.94
N ILE A 174 7.61 19.59 -8.27
CA ILE A 174 7.64 19.68 -6.81
C ILE A 174 6.37 20.38 -6.28
N ALA A 175 5.85 21.38 -6.99
CA ALA A 175 4.59 22.04 -6.62
C ALA A 175 3.40 21.08 -6.67
N ALA A 176 3.35 20.23 -7.71
CA ALA A 176 2.37 19.17 -7.84
C ALA A 176 2.39 18.21 -6.66
N CYS A 177 3.56 17.68 -6.32
CA CYS A 177 3.69 16.79 -5.18
C CYS A 177 3.35 17.49 -3.85
N THR A 178 3.76 18.75 -3.70
CA THR A 178 3.53 19.54 -2.47
C THR A 178 2.04 19.76 -2.22
N GLN A 179 1.26 20.15 -3.23
CA GLN A 179 -0.20 20.33 -3.05
C GLN A 179 -0.91 19.02 -2.69
N VAL A 180 -0.55 17.92 -3.35
CA VAL A 180 -1.15 16.61 -3.09
C VAL A 180 -0.90 16.18 -1.64
N LEU A 181 0.33 16.31 -1.16
CA LEU A 181 0.67 15.99 0.23
C LEU A 181 0.05 17.01 1.21
N ALA A 182 0.02 18.29 0.88
CA ALA A 182 -0.65 19.31 1.70
C ALA A 182 -2.14 18.98 1.89
N GLY A 183 -2.80 18.34 0.91
CA GLY A 183 -4.18 17.86 1.03
C GLY A 183 -4.42 16.85 2.16
N LEU A 184 -3.39 16.22 2.71
CA LEU A 184 -3.51 15.35 3.89
C LEU A 184 -3.70 16.12 5.21
N ARG A 185 -3.36 17.41 5.22
CA ARG A 185 -3.37 18.28 6.41
C ARG A 185 -4.24 19.52 6.26
N PHE A 186 -4.35 20.07 5.06
CA PHE A 186 -5.00 21.36 4.78
C PHE A 186 -6.24 21.19 3.89
N ASN A 187 -7.18 22.12 4.01
CA ASN A 187 -8.32 22.20 3.09
C ASN A 187 -7.92 22.85 1.76
N LYS A 188 -8.78 22.69 0.74
CA LYS A 188 -8.52 23.19 -0.63
C LYS A 188 -8.28 24.70 -0.65
N ASP A 189 -9.09 25.49 0.05
CA ASP A 189 -8.99 26.95 0.02
C ASP A 189 -7.66 27.45 0.60
N THR A 190 -7.18 26.82 1.68
CA THR A 190 -5.89 27.16 2.28
C THR A 190 -4.74 26.87 1.33
N ILE A 191 -4.76 25.71 0.65
CA ILE A 191 -3.73 25.34 -0.33
C ILE A 191 -3.75 26.33 -1.51
N ALA A 192 -4.93 26.66 -2.03
CA ALA A 192 -5.10 27.56 -3.18
C ALA A 192 -4.58 28.98 -2.91
N ASN A 193 -4.58 29.44 -1.65
CA ASN A 193 -4.01 30.73 -1.29
C ASN A 193 -2.49 30.81 -1.49
N PHE A 194 -1.78 29.68 -1.40
CA PHE A 194 -0.32 29.62 -1.51
C PHE A 194 0.16 29.08 -2.86
N PHE A 195 -0.62 28.19 -3.48
CA PHE A 195 -0.25 27.52 -4.71
C PHE A 195 -1.37 27.70 -5.76
N ARG A 196 -1.10 28.44 -6.84
CA ARG A 196 -2.08 28.66 -7.92
C ARG A 196 -2.14 27.43 -8.84
N GLU A 197 -3.34 26.93 -9.11
CA GLU A 197 -3.58 25.74 -9.97
C GLU A 197 -2.97 25.89 -11.38
N GLU A 198 -2.91 27.12 -11.91
CA GLU A 198 -2.37 27.44 -13.25
C GLU A 198 -0.90 27.06 -13.44
N ILE A 199 -0.10 27.08 -12.37
CA ILE A 199 1.34 26.76 -12.45
C ILE A 199 1.55 25.27 -12.75
N MET A 200 0.57 24.42 -12.48
CA MET A 200 0.75 22.96 -12.37
C MET A 200 0.09 22.15 -13.47
N GLN A 201 -0.72 22.77 -14.33
CA GLN A 201 -1.41 22.07 -15.42
C GLN A 201 -0.42 21.42 -16.40
N GLU A 202 0.82 21.89 -16.45
CA GLU A 202 1.88 21.34 -17.29
C GLU A 202 2.63 20.15 -16.64
N SER A 203 2.44 19.91 -15.34
CA SER A 203 3.10 18.79 -14.64
C SER A 203 2.52 17.44 -15.09
N VAL A 204 3.37 16.58 -15.62
CA VAL A 204 3.02 15.21 -16.03
C VAL A 204 2.49 14.39 -14.85
N ILE A 205 3.07 14.56 -13.66
CA ILE A 205 2.61 13.88 -12.44
C ILE A 205 1.20 14.34 -12.05
N TYR A 206 0.95 15.65 -12.12
CA TYR A 206 -0.38 16.19 -11.82
C TYR A 206 -1.44 15.64 -12.78
N GLN A 207 -1.12 15.58 -14.08
CA GLN A 207 -2.02 15.03 -15.09
C GLN A 207 -2.29 13.54 -14.89
N ASP A 208 -1.29 12.74 -14.52
CA ASP A 208 -1.48 11.31 -14.20
C ASP A 208 -2.38 11.12 -12.96
N ILE A 209 -2.15 11.89 -11.89
CA ILE A 209 -3.00 11.84 -10.68
C ILE A 209 -4.44 12.24 -11.03
N LEU A 210 -4.62 13.32 -11.79
CA LEU A 210 -5.93 13.78 -12.24
C LEU A 210 -6.63 12.70 -13.08
N GLN A 211 -5.93 12.10 -14.04
CA GLN A 211 -6.48 11.05 -14.91
C GLN A 211 -6.88 9.80 -14.11
N LYS A 212 -6.05 9.37 -13.14
CA LYS A 212 -6.38 8.27 -12.22
C LYS A 212 -7.61 8.60 -11.38
N GLY A 213 -7.68 9.82 -10.83
CA GLY A 213 -8.84 10.31 -10.08
C GLY A 213 -10.12 10.32 -10.91
N LEU A 214 -10.06 10.80 -12.16
CA LEU A 214 -11.18 10.79 -13.10
C LEU A 214 -11.63 9.37 -13.43
N ASN A 215 -10.70 8.46 -13.70
CA ASN A 215 -11.01 7.06 -13.99
C ASN A 215 -11.65 6.36 -12.77
N GLN A 216 -11.15 6.63 -11.57
CA GLN A 216 -11.73 6.13 -10.33
C GLN A 216 -13.15 6.68 -10.10
N GLY A 217 -13.35 7.99 -10.32
CA GLY A 217 -14.67 8.63 -10.22
C GLY A 217 -15.68 8.04 -11.21
N LYS A 218 -15.28 7.85 -12.48
CA LYS A 218 -16.11 7.18 -13.49
C LYS A 218 -16.48 5.76 -13.07
N LYS A 219 -15.53 4.99 -12.54
CA LYS A 219 -15.78 3.62 -12.06
C LYS A 219 -16.74 3.61 -10.87
N GLN A 220 -16.55 4.51 -9.90
CA GLN A 220 -17.43 4.61 -8.72
C GLN A 220 -18.86 4.97 -9.12
N GLU A 221 -19.03 5.95 -10.02
CA GLU A 221 -20.34 6.32 -10.53
C GLU A 221 -20.99 5.18 -11.32
N ALA A 222 -20.24 4.49 -12.19
CA ALA A 222 -20.75 3.34 -12.93
C ALA A 222 -21.22 2.22 -11.98
N ILE A 223 -20.47 1.92 -10.93
CA ILE A 223 -20.88 0.95 -9.90
C ILE A 223 -22.16 1.43 -9.21
N ALA A 224 -22.22 2.68 -8.76
CA ALA A 224 -23.38 3.21 -8.05
C ALA A 224 -24.65 3.17 -8.90
N LEU A 225 -24.55 3.55 -10.19
CA LEU A 225 -25.65 3.49 -11.14
C LEU A 225 -26.11 2.05 -11.39
N ILE A 226 -25.19 1.13 -11.67
CA ILE A 226 -25.50 -0.28 -11.92
C ILE A 226 -26.11 -0.94 -10.68
N GLN A 227 -25.56 -0.68 -9.50
CA GLN A 227 -26.15 -1.14 -8.24
C GLN A 227 -27.55 -0.60 -8.03
N GLY A 228 -27.79 0.69 -8.32
CA GLY A 228 -29.13 1.28 -8.28
C GLY A 228 -30.12 0.60 -9.23
N MET A 229 -29.71 0.32 -10.47
CA MET A 229 -30.53 -0.38 -11.46
C MET A 229 -30.82 -1.83 -11.04
N LEU A 230 -29.81 -2.55 -10.57
CA LEU A 230 -29.94 -3.93 -10.10
C LEU A 230 -30.84 -4.02 -8.88
N ASN A 231 -30.66 -3.15 -7.88
CA ASN A 231 -31.48 -3.11 -6.69
C ASN A 231 -32.95 -2.79 -7.02
N ARG A 232 -33.19 -1.95 -8.04
CA ARG A 232 -34.55 -1.65 -8.51
C ARG A 232 -35.19 -2.84 -9.23
N ARG A 233 -34.43 -3.60 -10.02
CA ARG A 233 -34.94 -4.73 -10.80
C ARG A 233 -35.12 -6.01 -9.98
N PHE A 234 -34.19 -6.28 -9.07
CA PHE A 234 -34.07 -7.56 -8.38
C PHE A 234 -34.16 -7.47 -6.85
N GLY A 235 -34.27 -6.26 -6.29
CA GLY A 235 -34.19 -6.06 -4.85
C GLY A 235 -32.73 -6.13 -4.35
N SER A 236 -32.57 -6.22 -3.03
CA SER A 236 -31.23 -6.22 -2.41
C SER A 236 -30.40 -7.42 -2.86
N LEU A 237 -29.26 -7.16 -3.49
CA LEU A 237 -28.30 -8.19 -3.90
C LEU A 237 -27.55 -8.78 -2.70
N GLU A 238 -27.15 -10.05 -2.80
CA GLU A 238 -26.28 -10.70 -1.81
C GLU A 238 -24.89 -10.05 -1.74
N PRO A 239 -24.22 -10.04 -0.57
CA PRO A 239 -22.91 -9.39 -0.39
C PRO A 239 -21.83 -9.86 -1.37
N ASN A 240 -21.79 -11.15 -1.70
CA ASN A 240 -20.82 -11.71 -2.64
C ASN A 240 -20.96 -11.09 -4.05
N VAL A 241 -22.19 -10.91 -4.53
CA VAL A 241 -22.47 -10.27 -5.81
C VAL A 241 -22.04 -8.80 -5.79
N GLN A 242 -22.25 -8.10 -4.67
CA GLN A 242 -21.82 -6.71 -4.51
C GLN A 242 -20.29 -6.56 -4.54
N GLU A 243 -19.55 -7.45 -3.87
CA GLU A 243 -18.08 -7.48 -3.92
C GLU A 243 -17.57 -7.77 -5.34
N ARG A 244 -18.21 -8.72 -6.04
CA ARG A 244 -17.83 -9.02 -7.43
C ARG A 244 -18.03 -7.82 -8.34
N LEU A 245 -19.12 -7.07 -8.19
CA LEU A 245 -19.35 -5.82 -8.93
C LEU A 245 -18.26 -4.77 -8.68
N GLN A 246 -17.79 -4.63 -7.44
CA GLN A 246 -16.70 -3.71 -7.11
C GLN A 246 -15.36 -4.08 -7.77
N SER A 247 -15.15 -5.38 -8.01
CA SER A 247 -13.94 -5.91 -8.64
C SER A 247 -13.88 -5.69 -10.16
N LEU A 248 -15.01 -5.42 -10.83
CA LEU A 248 -15.07 -5.24 -12.29
C LEU A 248 -14.27 -4.02 -12.76
N THR A 249 -13.74 -4.09 -13.97
CA THR A 249 -13.16 -2.93 -14.68
C THR A 249 -14.26 -1.98 -15.15
N LEU A 250 -13.90 -0.72 -15.46
CA LEU A 250 -14.86 0.25 -16.01
C LEU A 250 -15.53 -0.28 -17.29
N THR A 251 -14.76 -0.86 -18.21
CA THR A 251 -15.29 -1.44 -19.45
C THR A 251 -16.27 -2.59 -19.18
N GLN A 252 -15.98 -3.47 -18.22
CA GLN A 252 -16.91 -4.54 -17.84
C GLN A 252 -18.20 -3.99 -17.22
N LEU A 253 -18.11 -2.89 -16.46
CA LEU A 253 -19.30 -2.22 -15.92
C LEU A 253 -20.14 -1.60 -17.05
N GLU A 254 -19.51 -0.97 -18.03
CA GLU A 254 -20.19 -0.46 -19.22
C GLU A 254 -20.86 -1.59 -20.02
N GLU A 255 -20.19 -2.72 -20.23
CA GLU A 255 -20.79 -3.92 -20.83
C GLU A 255 -21.98 -4.45 -20.03
N LEU A 256 -21.83 -4.52 -18.70
CA LEU A 256 -22.90 -4.97 -17.80
C LEU A 256 -24.11 -4.04 -17.88
N SER A 257 -23.90 -2.72 -18.01
CA SER A 257 -25.00 -1.76 -18.15
C SER A 257 -25.88 -2.03 -19.37
N LEU A 258 -25.31 -2.57 -20.45
CA LEU A 258 -26.02 -2.96 -21.66
C LEU A 258 -26.65 -4.35 -21.52
N ALA A 259 -25.88 -5.32 -21.02
CA ALA A 259 -26.37 -6.70 -20.82
C ALA A 259 -27.53 -6.77 -19.81
N LEU A 260 -27.58 -5.83 -18.86
CA LEU A 260 -28.64 -5.74 -17.86
C LEU A 260 -30.03 -5.75 -18.50
N PHE A 261 -30.22 -5.14 -19.67
CA PHE A 261 -31.53 -5.06 -20.32
C PHE A 261 -32.08 -6.45 -20.68
N ASP A 262 -31.20 -7.40 -20.99
CA ASP A 262 -31.55 -8.76 -21.40
C ASP A 262 -31.81 -9.71 -20.21
N PHE A 263 -31.47 -9.32 -18.98
CA PHE A 263 -31.58 -10.18 -17.80
C PHE A 263 -33.03 -10.32 -17.33
N THR A 264 -33.54 -11.52 -17.22
CA THR A 264 -34.90 -11.77 -16.71
C THR A 264 -34.90 -12.02 -15.20
N GLU A 265 -33.86 -12.66 -14.68
CA GLU A 265 -33.73 -13.02 -13.27
C GLU A 265 -32.31 -12.79 -12.73
N VAL A 266 -32.15 -12.88 -11.40
CA VAL A 266 -30.84 -12.68 -10.74
C VAL A 266 -29.81 -13.71 -11.20
N THR A 267 -30.25 -14.92 -11.58
CA THR A 267 -29.37 -15.98 -12.10
C THR A 267 -28.62 -15.54 -13.36
N ASP A 268 -29.23 -14.71 -14.21
CA ASP A 268 -28.59 -14.18 -15.43
C ASP A 268 -27.39 -13.29 -15.06
N LEU A 269 -27.53 -12.45 -14.04
CA LEU A 269 -26.44 -11.64 -13.50
C LEU A 269 -25.31 -12.51 -12.93
N VAL A 270 -25.65 -13.52 -12.13
CA VAL A 270 -24.65 -14.42 -11.53
C VAL A 270 -23.87 -15.16 -12.62
N THR A 271 -24.57 -15.63 -13.65
CA THR A 271 -23.96 -16.32 -14.80
C THR A 271 -23.04 -15.38 -15.58
N TRP A 272 -23.49 -14.14 -15.82
CA TRP A 272 -22.68 -13.12 -16.49
C TRP A 272 -21.38 -12.82 -15.71
N LEU A 273 -21.48 -12.65 -14.39
CA LEU A 273 -20.34 -12.37 -13.52
C LEU A 273 -19.33 -13.54 -13.43
N GLN A 274 -19.79 -14.79 -13.66
CA GLN A 274 -18.91 -15.97 -13.73
C GLN A 274 -18.13 -16.06 -15.04
N SER A 275 -18.61 -15.40 -16.10
CA SER A 275 -17.97 -15.39 -17.43
C SER A 275 -16.87 -14.32 -17.59
N ARG A 276 -16.51 -13.64 -16.50
CA ARG A 276 -15.57 -12.51 -16.43
C ARG A 276 -14.59 -12.72 -15.29
#